data_AF-A0A1K9YW61-F1
#
_entry.id   AF-A0A1K9YW61-F1
#
_cell.length_a   1.000
_cell.length_b   1.000
_cell.length_c   1.000
_cell.angle_alpha   90.00
_cell.angle_beta   90.00
_cell.angle_gamma   90.00
#
_symmetry.space_group_name_H-M   'P 1'
#
loop_
_entity.id
_entity.type
_entity.pdbx_description
1 polymer ?
#
loop_
_entity_poly.entity_id
_entity_poly.type
_entity_poly.pdbx_seq_one_letter_code
_entity_poly.pdbx_strand_id
1 'polypeptide(L)'
;MPWRRKEPDSKLLTAIKSGRVAILAPDAEHEHDIHDFDGLVLLDSTWQEARKMYRQSEYLQDLPKITLNAKQASEFILRANQLEGGLSTVECVIELLRLQQRHTEAEQLVLEFKTFIRACL
;
A
#
# COMPACT_ATOMS: atom_id res chain seq x y z
N MET A 1 3.97 18.26 0.17
CA MET A 1 4.05 18.51 -1.27
C MET A 1 3.15 17.49 -1.96
N PRO A 2 2.27 17.90 -2.90
CA PRO A 2 1.43 16.94 -3.62
C PRO A 2 2.29 16.10 -4.56
N TRP A 3 2.06 14.78 -4.61
CA TRP A 3 2.72 13.89 -5.54
C TRP A 3 2.37 14.25 -7.00
N ARG A 4 3.37 14.22 -7.89
CA ARG A 4 3.20 14.47 -9.33
C ARG A 4 3.90 13.36 -10.11
N ARG A 5 3.12 12.61 -10.90
CA ARG A 5 3.65 11.49 -11.68
C ARG A 5 4.73 11.89 -12.69
N LYS A 6 4.48 12.95 -13.46
CA LYS A 6 5.41 13.40 -14.52
C LYS A 6 6.60 14.21 -13.99
N GLU A 7 6.49 14.67 -12.75
CA GLU A 7 7.48 15.53 -12.10
C GLU A 7 7.65 15.06 -10.64
N PRO A 8 8.19 13.83 -10.43
CA PRO A 8 8.30 13.26 -9.10
C PRO A 8 9.22 14.09 -8.21
N ASP A 9 8.88 14.12 -6.92
CA ASP A 9 9.66 14.83 -5.90
C ASP A 9 11.10 14.28 -5.83
N SER A 10 12.08 15.17 -5.72
CA SER A 10 13.49 14.79 -5.71
C SER A 10 13.86 13.92 -4.51
N LYS A 11 13.19 14.07 -3.35
CA LYS A 11 13.42 13.23 -2.18
C LYS A 11 12.94 11.81 -2.43
N LEU A 12 11.81 11.64 -3.11
CA LEU A 12 11.32 10.33 -3.51
C LEU A 12 12.32 9.65 -4.46
N LEU A 13 12.79 10.36 -5.48
CA LEU A 13 13.79 9.80 -6.40
C LEU A 13 15.09 9.42 -5.70
N THR A 14 15.58 10.24 -4.76
CA THR A 14 16.76 9.91 -3.96
C THR A 14 16.54 8.68 -3.08
N ALA A 15 15.36 8.56 -2.45
CA ALA A 15 15.01 7.39 -1.66
C ALA A 15 14.95 6.12 -2.54
N ILE A 16 14.33 6.20 -3.72
CA ILE A 16 14.29 5.08 -4.68
C ILE A 16 15.71 4.66 -5.09
N LYS A 17 16.58 5.63 -5.42
CA LYS A 17 17.98 5.37 -5.79
C LYS A 17 18.83 4.74 -4.67
N SER A 18 18.38 4.79 -3.41
CA SER A 18 19.07 4.11 -2.31
C SER A 18 18.99 2.58 -2.42
N GLY A 19 18.05 2.04 -3.21
CA GLY A 19 17.78 0.60 -3.32
C GLY A 19 17.08 0.01 -2.09
N ARG A 20 16.71 0.83 -1.09
CA ARG A 20 16.04 0.41 0.15
C ARG A 20 14.58 0.84 0.20
N VAL A 21 13.94 1.00 -0.96
CA VAL A 21 12.53 1.31 -1.09
C VAL A 21 11.86 0.21 -1.89
N ALA A 22 10.69 -0.23 -1.44
CA ALA A 22 9.84 -1.16 -2.17
C ALA A 22 8.45 -0.56 -2.43
N ILE A 23 7.71 -1.17 -3.36
CA ILE A 23 6.32 -0.82 -3.66
C ILE A 23 5.40 -1.95 -3.27
N LEU A 24 4.26 -1.62 -2.66
CA LEU A 24 3.22 -2.60 -2.41
C LEU A 24 2.47 -2.92 -3.71
N ALA A 25 2.46 -4.19 -4.08
CA ALA A 25 1.77 -4.70 -5.26
C ALA A 25 1.15 -6.08 -4.94
N PRO A 26 -0.07 -6.37 -5.39
CA PRO A 26 -0.75 -7.63 -5.11
C PRO A 26 -0.19 -8.80 -5.93
N ASP A 27 0.61 -8.50 -6.95
CA ASP A 27 1.17 -9.41 -7.94
C ASP A 27 2.70 -9.45 -7.88
N ALA A 28 3.29 -9.33 -6.68
CA ALA A 28 4.74 -9.54 -6.56
C ALA A 28 5.09 -10.99 -6.94
N GLU A 29 5.97 -11.14 -7.92
CA GLU A 29 6.49 -12.44 -8.37
C GLU A 29 7.46 -13.05 -7.35
N HIS A 30 8.09 -12.20 -6.53
CA HIS A 30 9.07 -12.57 -5.52
C HIS A 30 8.60 -12.08 -4.16
N GLU A 31 8.62 -12.96 -3.16
CA GLU A 31 8.38 -12.58 -1.77
C GLU A 31 9.63 -11.87 -1.23
N HIS A 32 9.52 -10.56 -1.03
CA HIS A 32 10.50 -9.78 -0.28
C HIS A 32 9.99 -9.51 1.12
N ASP A 33 10.87 -9.57 2.12
CA ASP A 33 10.53 -9.16 3.48
C ASP A 33 10.48 -7.64 3.56
N ILE A 34 9.45 -7.12 4.21
CA ILE A 34 9.31 -5.68 4.48
C ILE A 34 10.51 -5.12 5.26
N HIS A 35 11.15 -5.94 6.11
CA HIS A 35 12.29 -5.53 6.93
C HIS A 35 13.56 -5.25 6.10
N ASP A 36 13.60 -5.66 4.84
CA ASP A 36 14.72 -5.37 3.95
C ASP A 36 14.77 -3.90 3.48
N PHE A 37 13.66 -3.17 3.66
CA PHE A 37 13.47 -1.82 3.13
C PHE A 37 13.25 -0.78 4.22
N ASP A 38 13.78 0.43 4.00
CA ASP A 38 13.58 1.59 4.89
C ASP A 38 12.29 2.35 4.54
N GLY A 39 11.77 2.14 3.33
CA GLY A 39 10.61 2.88 2.82
C GLY A 39 9.71 2.03 1.95
N LEU A 40 8.42 2.35 2.02
CA LEU A 40 7.40 1.72 1.21
C LEU A 40 6.61 2.74 0.41
N VAL A 41 6.30 2.40 -0.83
CA VAL A 41 5.39 3.14 -1.69
C VAL A 41 4.04 2.43 -1.71
N LEU A 42 2.99 3.17 -1.32
CA LEU A 42 1.60 2.77 -1.49
C LEU A 42 0.93 3.68 -2.51
N LEU A 43 0.21 3.09 -3.48
CA LEU A 43 -0.60 3.84 -4.44
C LEU A 43 -2.05 3.87 -3.94
N ASP A 44 -2.48 5.01 -3.43
CA ASP A 44 -3.85 5.21 -2.93
C ASP A 44 -4.82 5.45 -4.09
N SER A 45 -5.53 4.39 -4.48
CA SER A 45 -6.56 4.46 -5.51
C SER A 45 -7.43 3.20 -5.54
N THR A 46 -8.37 3.13 -6.49
CA THR A 46 -8.95 1.85 -6.88
C THR A 46 -7.88 0.96 -7.50
N TRP A 47 -8.03 -0.37 -7.43
CA TRP A 47 -7.05 -1.30 -8.01
C TRP A 47 -6.72 -1.02 -9.49
N GLN A 48 -7.74 -0.67 -10.28
CA GLN A 48 -7.57 -0.37 -11.70
C GLN A 48 -6.74 0.90 -11.92
N GLU A 49 -7.03 1.96 -11.18
CA GLU A 49 -6.30 3.22 -11.27
C GLU A 49 -4.90 3.12 -10.64
N ALA A 50 -4.71 2.37 -9.55
CA ALA A 50 -3.40 2.10 -8.97
C ALA A 50 -2.49 1.35 -9.97
N ARG A 51 -3.00 0.31 -10.64
CA ARG A 51 -2.27 -0.41 -11.71
C ARG A 51 -1.90 0.52 -12.87
N LYS A 52 -2.82 1.41 -13.26
CA LYS A 52 -2.58 2.39 -14.32
C LYS A 52 -1.54 3.43 -13.89
N MET A 53 -1.61 3.95 -12.67
CA MET A 53 -0.62 4.85 -12.09
C MET A 53 0.77 4.20 -12.08
N TYR A 54 0.88 2.96 -11.59
CA TYR A 54 2.11 2.18 -11.61
C TYR A 54 2.68 2.03 -13.02
N ARG A 55 1.87 1.52 -13.97
CA ARG A 55 2.27 1.34 -15.37
C ARG A 55 2.73 2.64 -16.02
N GLN A 56 2.12 3.78 -15.67
CA GLN A 56 2.49 5.09 -16.21
C GLN A 56 3.66 5.76 -15.47
N SER A 57 4.16 5.19 -14.38
CA SER A 57 5.22 5.78 -13.56
C SER A 57 6.50 4.95 -13.72
N GLU A 58 7.27 5.25 -14.77
CA GLU A 58 8.49 4.50 -15.12
C GLU A 58 9.46 4.34 -13.94
N TYR A 59 9.65 5.41 -13.15
CA TYR A 59 10.52 5.40 -11.97
C TYR A 59 10.03 4.50 -10.81
N LEU A 60 8.80 3.97 -10.85
CA LEU A 60 8.30 2.98 -9.89
C LEU A 60 8.47 1.53 -10.39
N GLN A 61 8.75 1.33 -11.68
CA GLN A 61 8.78 -0.01 -12.28
C GLN A 61 9.97 -0.84 -11.81
N ASP A 62 11.09 -0.18 -11.50
CA ASP A 62 12.32 -0.81 -11.02
C ASP A 62 12.27 -1.14 -9.51
N LEU A 63 11.20 -0.76 -8.80
CA LEU A 63 11.09 -1.03 -7.38
C LEU A 63 10.79 -2.51 -7.12
N PRO A 64 11.48 -3.12 -6.14
CA PRO A 64 11.08 -4.40 -5.58
C PRO A 64 9.61 -4.36 -5.16
N LYS A 65 8.87 -5.42 -5.48
CA LYS A 65 7.46 -5.54 -5.16
C LYS A 65 7.30 -6.34 -3.88
N ILE A 66 6.43 -5.88 -2.98
CA ILE A 66 6.02 -6.63 -1.79
C ILE A 66 4.53 -6.91 -1.90
N THR A 67 4.14 -8.15 -1.59
CA THR A 67 2.74 -8.55 -1.46
C THR A 67 2.37 -8.68 0.01
N LEU A 68 1.17 -8.24 0.37
CA LEU A 68 0.55 -8.56 1.66
C LEU A 68 -0.36 -9.77 1.48
N ASN A 69 -0.09 -10.83 2.23
CA ASN A 69 -0.94 -12.02 2.26
C ASN A 69 -2.12 -11.77 3.20
N ALA A 70 -3.14 -11.08 2.70
CA ALA A 70 -4.41 -10.89 3.40
C ALA A 70 -5.16 -12.22 3.47
N LYS A 71 -5.22 -12.84 4.67
CA LYS A 71 -5.99 -14.07 4.89
C LYS A 71 -7.50 -13.83 4.96
N GLN A 72 -7.92 -12.58 5.16
CA GLN A 72 -9.31 -12.20 5.35
C GLN A 72 -9.77 -11.29 4.20
N ALA A 73 -11.05 -11.40 3.86
CA ALA A 73 -11.68 -10.45 2.94
C ALA A 73 -11.65 -9.05 3.55
N SER A 74 -11.60 -8.03 2.69
CA SER A 74 -11.60 -6.64 3.12
C SER A 74 -12.92 -6.29 3.82
N GLU A 75 -12.84 -5.60 4.96
CA GLU A 75 -13.99 -5.04 5.67
C GLU A 75 -14.51 -3.74 4.99
N PHE A 76 -13.78 -3.21 4.00
CA PHE A 76 -14.12 -1.99 3.28
C PHE A 76 -15.23 -2.15 2.23
N ILE A 77 -16.45 -2.45 2.67
CA ILE A 77 -17.58 -2.78 1.79
C ILE A 77 -18.17 -1.62 0.98
N LEU A 78 -17.68 -0.38 1.16
CA LEU A 78 -18.14 0.78 0.39
C LEU A 78 -17.74 0.73 -1.09
N ARG A 79 -16.90 -0.23 -1.49
CA ARG A 79 -16.48 -0.42 -2.89
C ARG A 79 -17.20 -1.63 -3.51
N ALA A 80 -18.02 -1.38 -4.54
CA ALA A 80 -18.82 -2.42 -5.21
C ALA A 80 -17.98 -3.52 -5.90
N ASN A 81 -16.76 -3.22 -6.35
CA ASN A 81 -15.86 -4.17 -7.02
C ASN A 81 -14.65 -4.47 -6.14
N GLN A 82 -14.82 -5.31 -5.12
CA GLN A 82 -13.69 -5.88 -4.39
C GLN A 82 -13.15 -7.12 -5.09
N LEU A 83 -11.84 -7.12 -5.37
CA LEU A 83 -11.12 -8.33 -5.78
C LEU A 83 -10.92 -9.17 -4.52
N GLU A 84 -11.05 -10.49 -4.66
CA GLU A 84 -10.75 -11.43 -3.57
C GLU A 84 -9.27 -11.25 -3.14
N GLY A 85 -9.03 -11.10 -1.83
CA GLY A 85 -7.71 -10.76 -1.27
C GLY A 85 -7.27 -9.30 -1.44
N GLY A 86 -8.08 -8.45 -2.07
CA GLY A 86 -7.72 -7.06 -2.36
C GLY A 86 -8.04 -6.09 -1.20
N LEU A 87 -7.07 -5.87 -0.32
CA LEU A 87 -7.14 -4.87 0.76
C LEU A 87 -7.34 -3.42 0.24
N SER A 88 -8.00 -2.59 1.04
CA SER A 88 -7.99 -1.13 0.88
C SER A 88 -6.66 -0.52 1.35
N THR A 89 -6.41 0.75 1.00
CA THR A 89 -5.20 1.49 1.44
C THR A 89 -5.01 1.44 2.95
N VAL A 90 -6.09 1.64 3.73
CA VAL A 90 -6.04 1.63 5.20
C VAL A 90 -5.72 0.23 5.72
N GLU A 91 -6.34 -0.81 5.16
CA GLU A 91 -6.08 -2.19 5.57
C GLU A 91 -4.65 -2.62 5.23
N CYS A 92 -4.12 -2.20 4.08
CA CYS A 92 -2.71 -2.38 3.76
C CYS A 92 -1.83 -1.76 4.85
N VAL A 93 -2.11 -0.53 5.29
CA VAL A 93 -1.34 0.12 6.36
C VAL A 93 -1.47 -0.62 7.69
N ILE A 94 -2.65 -1.11 8.05
CA ILE A 94 -2.86 -1.92 9.26
C ILE A 94 -1.97 -3.18 9.24
N GLU A 95 -1.97 -3.91 8.12
CA GLU A 95 -1.15 -5.10 7.98
C GLU A 95 0.36 -4.78 8.01
N LEU A 96 0.78 -3.68 7.38
CA LEU A 96 2.18 -3.22 7.46
C LEU A 96 2.60 -2.90 8.90
N LEU A 97 1.74 -2.22 9.68
CA LEU A 97 2.01 -1.94 11.09
C LEU A 97 2.12 -3.24 11.92
N ARG A 98 1.28 -4.24 11.65
CA ARG A 98 1.35 -5.55 12.32
C ARG A 98 2.65 -6.29 11.99
N LEU A 99 3.07 -6.27 10.73
CA LEU A 99 4.34 -6.88 10.29
C LEU A 99 5.54 -6.21 10.96
N GLN A 100 5.47 -4.89 11.19
CA GLN A 100 6.49 -4.13 11.94
C GLN A 100 6.37 -4.25 13.47
N GLN A 101 5.53 -5.15 13.98
CA GLN A 101 5.26 -5.33 15.42
C GLN A 101 4.70 -4.10 16.14
N ARG A 102 4.16 -3.12 15.39
CA ARG A 102 3.53 -1.89 15.91
C ARG A 102 2.05 -2.13 16.20
N HIS A 103 1.78 -3.16 17.01
CA HIS A 103 0.43 -3.68 17.24
C HIS A 103 -0.52 -2.62 17.84
N THR A 104 -0.05 -1.78 18.76
CA THR A 104 -0.89 -0.73 19.36
C THR A 104 -1.43 0.25 18.31
N GLU A 105 -0.57 0.67 17.37
CA GLU A 105 -0.95 1.61 16.32
C GLU A 105 -1.85 0.95 15.28
N ALA A 106 -1.58 -0.33 14.95
CA ALA A 106 -2.44 -1.11 14.08
C ALA A 106 -3.86 -1.23 14.65
N GLU A 107 -4.01 -1.59 15.93
CA GLU A 107 -5.31 -1.77 16.55
C GLU A 107 -6.06 -0.44 16.75
N GLN A 108 -5.34 0.65 17.01
CA GLN A 108 -5.95 1.98 17.02
C GLN A 108 -6.52 2.33 15.63
N LEU A 109 -5.75 2.11 14.56
CA LEU A 109 -6.21 2.36 13.20
C LEU A 109 -7.38 1.47 12.79
N VAL A 110 -7.42 0.21 13.25
CA VAL A 110 -8.57 -0.69 13.09
C VAL A 110 -9.83 -0.09 13.73
N LEU A 111 -9.72 0.46 14.95
CA LEU A 111 -10.87 1.05 15.64
C LEU A 111 -11.40 2.29 14.92
N GLU A 112 -10.50 3.17 14.48
CA GLU A 112 -10.84 4.36 13.70
C GLU A 112 -11.49 3.98 12.36
N PHE A 113 -10.94 3.00 11.67
CA PHE A 113 -11.48 2.48 10.41
C PHE A 113 -12.88 1.89 10.58
N LYS A 114 -13.11 1.09 11.63
CA LYS A 114 -14.44 0.53 11.95
C LYS A 114 -15.45 1.62 12.29
N THR A 115 -15.01 2.67 12.99
CA THR A 115 -15.85 3.82 13.31
C THR A 115 -16.25 4.57 12.04
N PHE A 116 -15.30 4.77 11.12
CA PHE A 116 -15.55 5.38 9.82
C PHE A 116 -16.57 4.59 8.99
N ILE A 117 -16.39 3.27 8.85
CA ILE A 117 -17.33 2.42 8.10
C ILE A 117 -18.75 2.54 8.68
N ARG A 118 -18.89 2.45 10.01
CA ARG A 118 -20.19 2.57 10.68
C ARG A 118 -20.86 3.93 10.47
N ALA A 119 -20.08 4.99 10.30
CA ALA A 119 -20.63 6.33 10.04
C ALA A 119 -21.07 6.51 8.58
N CYS A 120 -20.58 5.69 7.66
CA CYS A 120 -20.89 5.75 6.23
C CYS A 120 -22.00 4.78 5.79
N LEU A 121 -22.39 3.83 6.65
CA LEU A 121 -23.49 2.88 6.45
C LEU A 121 -24.76 3.38 7.16
#